data_AF-A0A0S7EYA3-F1
#
_entry.id   AF-A0A0S7EYA3-F1
#
_cell.length_a   1.000
_cell.length_b   1.000
_cell.length_c   1.000
_cell.angle_alpha   90.00
_cell.angle_beta   90.00
_cell.angle_gamma   90.00
#
_symmetry.space_group_name_H-M   'P 1'
#
loop_
_entity.id
_entity.type
_entity.pdbx_description
1 polymer ?
#
loop_
_entity_poly.entity_id
_entity_poly.type
_entity_poly.pdbx_seq_one_letter_code
_entity_poly.pdbx_strand_id
1 'polypeptide(L)'
;LDNIHELTRFRSYHLMVEMEDFEGNKSFAFYYIFDVESETKGYLLSVDNFNNNGGAGDSLTHHNGMKFTTFDKDQDQSADNCAKKFLGAFWYNGCHYTNPNGVYRWGGRDTL
;
A
#
# COMPACT_ATOMS: atom_id res chain seq x y z
N LEU A 1 1.44 2.22 13.05
CA LEU A 1 1.84 3.15 11.98
C LEU A 1 2.68 4.31 12.52
N ASP A 2 2.61 4.62 13.81
CA ASP A 2 3.44 5.64 14.48
C ASP A 2 4.93 5.52 14.17
N ASN A 3 5.51 4.31 14.21
CA ASN A 3 6.92 4.13 13.88
C ASN A 3 7.25 4.55 12.45
N ILE A 4 6.37 4.27 11.48
CA ILE A 4 6.59 4.67 10.08
C ILE A 4 6.48 6.19 9.97
N HIS A 5 5.46 6.79 10.58
CA HIS A 5 5.32 8.25 10.64
C HIS A 5 6.55 8.93 11.25
N GLU A 6 7.02 8.46 12.41
CA GLU A 6 8.18 9.01 13.10
C GLU A 6 9.46 8.86 12.26
N LEU A 7 9.62 7.76 11.53
CA LEU A 7 10.73 7.56 10.61
C LEU A 7 10.66 8.54 9.45
N THR A 8 9.50 8.67 8.79
CA THR A 8 9.37 9.45 7.55
C THR A 8 9.16 10.95 7.75
N ARG A 9 8.81 11.43 8.96
CA ARG A 9 8.49 12.86 9.17
C ARG A 9 9.69 13.80 9.13
N PHE A 10 10.90 13.29 9.40
CA PHE A 10 12.08 14.14 9.63
C PHE A 10 12.98 14.31 8.41
N ARG A 11 12.92 13.38 7.46
CA ARG A 11 13.76 13.35 6.27
C ARG A 11 12.95 12.77 5.12
N SER A 12 13.37 13.06 3.89
CA SER A 12 12.83 12.39 2.72
C SER A 12 13.31 10.94 2.70
N TYR A 13 12.37 10.01 2.60
CA TYR A 13 12.65 8.58 2.40
C TYR A 13 12.16 8.15 1.03
N HIS A 14 12.85 7.17 0.48
CA HIS A 14 12.42 6.45 -0.71
C HIS A 14 11.82 5.11 -0.28
N LEU A 15 10.81 4.65 -1.00
CA LEU A 15 10.23 3.33 -0.79
C LEU A 15 10.67 2.38 -1.90
N MET A 16 11.20 1.22 -1.53
CA MET A 16 11.43 0.10 -2.43
C MET A 16 10.56 -1.08 -1.98
N VAL A 17 9.72 -1.57 -2.87
CA VAL A 17 8.89 -2.75 -2.65
C VAL A 17 9.46 -3.86 -3.51
N GLU A 18 10.09 -4.85 -2.88
CA GLU A 18 10.60 -6.05 -3.54
C GLU A 18 9.54 -7.15 -3.52
N MET A 19 9.35 -7.83 -4.65
CA MET A 19 8.36 -8.89 -4.82
C MET A 19 8.98 -10.08 -5.53
N GLU A 20 8.54 -11.27 -5.12
CA GLU A 20 8.92 -12.55 -5.72
C GLU A 20 7.65 -13.38 -5.93
N ASP A 21 7.48 -13.95 -7.13
CA ASP A 21 6.39 -14.88 -7.40
C ASP A 21 6.77 -16.33 -7.02
N PHE A 22 5.81 -17.25 -7.14
CA PHE A 22 6.02 -18.66 -6.78
C PHE A 22 6.91 -19.43 -7.76
N GLU A 23 7.24 -18.86 -8.92
CA GLU A 23 8.19 -19.41 -9.89
C GLU A 23 9.62 -18.87 -9.63
N GLY A 24 9.78 -17.99 -8.65
CA GLY A 24 11.06 -17.36 -8.28
C GLY A 24 11.40 -16.12 -9.10
N ASN A 25 10.48 -15.59 -9.90
CA ASN A 25 10.69 -14.35 -10.64
C ASN A 25 10.63 -13.17 -9.68
N LYS A 26 11.63 -12.29 -9.77
CA LYS A 26 11.78 -11.12 -8.91
C LYS A 26 11.50 -9.83 -9.67
N SER A 27 10.82 -8.91 -9.00
CA SER A 27 10.58 -7.55 -9.50
C SER A 27 10.57 -6.57 -8.33
N PHE A 28 10.69 -5.28 -8.62
CA PHE A 28 10.53 -4.25 -7.61
C PHE A 28 9.75 -3.04 -8.13
N ALA A 29 9.17 -2.29 -7.20
CA ALA A 29 8.64 -0.95 -7.44
C ALA A 29 9.41 0.04 -6.56
N PHE A 30 9.80 1.17 -7.12
CA PHE A 30 10.59 2.18 -6.40
C PHE A 30 9.92 3.56 -6.53
N TYR A 31 9.83 4.28 -5.41
CA TYR A 31 9.22 5.61 -5.31
C TYR A 31 10.19 6.56 -4.62
N TYR A 32 10.49 7.72 -5.23
CA TYR A 32 11.41 8.71 -4.64
C TYR A 32 10.76 9.58 -3.55
N ILE A 33 9.45 9.52 -3.38
CA ILE A 33 8.77 10.19 -2.28
C ILE A 33 7.95 9.14 -1.54
N PHE A 34 8.19 9.02 -0.24
CA PHE A 34 7.41 8.20 0.66
C PHE A 34 7.38 8.83 2.05
N ASP A 35 6.18 9.17 2.50
CA ASP A 35 5.91 9.53 3.88
C ASP A 35 4.51 9.11 4.33
N VAL A 36 4.37 8.96 5.65
CA VAL A 36 3.11 8.66 6.31
C VAL A 36 2.86 9.73 7.36
N GLU A 37 1.68 10.33 7.31
CA GLU A 37 1.25 11.35 8.27
C GLU A 37 0.88 10.78 9.64
N SER A 38 0.63 11.66 10.61
CA SER A 38 0.27 11.25 11.98
C SER A 38 -1.10 10.54 12.06
N GLU A 39 -1.34 9.86 13.19
CA GLU A 39 -2.64 9.24 13.48
C GLU A 39 -3.82 10.22 13.36
N THR A 40 -3.63 11.47 13.81
CA THR A 40 -4.67 12.52 13.76
C THR A 40 -5.09 12.88 12.33
N LYS A 41 -4.22 12.63 11.35
CA LYS A 41 -4.49 12.78 9.92
C LYS A 41 -4.98 11.48 9.28
N GLY A 42 -5.06 10.40 10.05
CA GLY A 42 -5.45 9.08 9.59
C GLY A 42 -4.33 8.33 8.88
N TYR A 43 -3.07 8.61 9.22
CA TYR A 43 -1.90 8.03 8.58
C TYR A 43 -1.92 8.16 7.06
N LEU A 44 -2.23 9.37 6.55
CA LEU A 44 -2.30 9.64 5.13
C LEU A 44 -0.98 9.28 4.44
N LEU A 45 -1.06 8.54 3.32
CA LEU A 45 0.09 8.15 2.51
C LEU A 45 0.44 9.25 1.52
N SER A 46 1.71 9.64 1.48
CA SER A 46 2.28 10.37 0.34
C SER A 46 3.25 9.43 -0.38
N VAL A 47 2.99 9.19 -1.66
CA VAL A 47 3.88 8.43 -2.53
C VAL A 47 3.92 9.07 -3.92
N ASP A 48 5.12 9.30 -4.45
CA ASP A 48 5.28 9.95 -5.75
C ASP A 48 6.63 9.61 -6.39
N ASN A 49 6.83 10.07 -7.62
CA ASN A 49 8.02 9.84 -8.44
C ASN A 49 8.32 8.34 -8.57
N PHE A 50 7.38 7.57 -9.12
CA PHE A 50 7.60 6.17 -9.45
C PHE A 50 8.71 5.99 -10.49
N ASN A 51 9.60 5.02 -10.25
CA ASN A 51 10.64 4.61 -11.18
C ASN A 51 10.21 3.35 -11.95
N ASN A 52 10.17 3.44 -13.27
CA ASN A 52 9.68 2.39 -14.17
C ASN A 52 10.70 1.28 -14.50
N ASN A 53 11.90 1.29 -13.94
CA ASN A 53 12.94 0.30 -14.25
C ASN A 53 12.82 -1.01 -13.45
N GLY A 54 11.89 -1.10 -12.48
CA GLY A 54 11.81 -2.25 -11.57
C GLY A 54 10.96 -3.44 -12.04
N GLY A 55 10.24 -3.31 -13.16
CA GLY A 55 9.48 -4.41 -13.78
C GLY A 55 8.15 -4.79 -13.11
N ALA A 56 7.88 -4.33 -11.87
CA ALA A 56 6.63 -4.62 -11.18
C ALA A 56 5.42 -3.77 -11.63
N GLY A 57 5.68 -2.65 -12.31
CA GLY A 57 4.67 -1.64 -12.62
C GLY A 57 4.32 -0.75 -11.43
N ASP A 58 3.44 0.23 -11.66
CA ASP A 58 2.98 1.17 -10.65
C ASP A 58 1.55 0.82 -10.18
N SER A 59 1.47 0.20 -9.02
CA SER A 59 0.21 -0.12 -8.36
C SER A 59 0.01 0.62 -7.04
N LEU A 60 0.98 1.43 -6.59
CA LEU A 60 0.89 2.14 -5.31
C LEU A 60 0.48 3.61 -5.49
N THR A 61 0.75 4.24 -6.63
CA THR A 61 0.35 5.64 -6.88
C THR A 61 -1.17 5.82 -6.81
N HIS A 62 -1.97 4.79 -7.14
CA HIS A 62 -3.43 4.79 -6.96
C HIS A 62 -3.87 5.02 -5.49
N HIS A 63 -2.98 4.71 -4.55
CA HIS A 63 -3.20 4.85 -3.11
C HIS A 63 -2.64 6.17 -2.55
N ASN A 64 -1.98 6.99 -3.37
CA ASN A 64 -1.45 8.28 -2.95
C ASN A 64 -2.57 9.20 -2.42
N GLY A 65 -2.32 9.86 -1.30
CA GLY A 65 -3.26 10.75 -0.62
C GLY A 65 -4.36 10.03 0.18
N MET A 66 -4.41 8.70 0.18
CA MET A 66 -5.42 7.94 0.93
C MET A 66 -5.04 7.79 2.40
N LYS A 67 -6.05 7.66 3.26
CA LYS A 67 -5.88 7.36 4.68
C LYS A 67 -5.82 5.85 4.89
N PHE A 68 -5.26 5.43 6.02
CA PHE A 68 -5.16 4.01 6.34
C PHE A 68 -6.50 3.47 6.84
N THR A 69 -6.99 2.42 6.18
CA THR A 69 -8.28 1.77 6.45
C THR A 69 -8.06 0.36 7.01
N THR A 70 -8.89 0.01 7.99
CA THR A 70 -8.90 -1.30 8.68
C THR A 70 -10.33 -1.82 8.82
N PHE A 71 -10.50 -3.06 9.25
CA PHE A 71 -11.82 -3.69 9.36
C PHE A 71 -12.75 -2.98 10.36
N ASP A 72 -12.20 -2.30 11.36
CA ASP A 72 -12.93 -1.56 12.41
C ASP A 72 -12.89 -0.04 12.23
N LYS A 73 -12.05 0.47 11.33
CA LYS A 73 -11.94 1.90 11.01
C LYS A 73 -11.95 2.13 9.50
N ASP A 74 -13.12 2.48 8.98
CA ASP A 74 -13.35 2.78 7.57
C ASP A 74 -12.94 4.23 7.25
N GLN A 75 -11.92 4.39 6.41
CA GLN A 75 -11.40 5.68 5.99
C GLN A 75 -11.12 5.73 4.47
N ASP A 76 -11.64 4.77 3.71
CA ASP A 76 -11.45 4.69 2.27
C ASP A 76 -12.47 5.56 1.51
N GLN A 77 -12.48 5.52 0.18
CA GLN A 77 -13.39 6.31 -0.66
C GLN A 77 -14.54 5.47 -1.25
N SER A 78 -14.64 4.19 -0.87
CA SER A 78 -15.68 3.28 -1.33
C SER A 78 -16.95 3.45 -0.48
N ALA A 79 -18.09 3.00 -1.03
CA ALA A 79 -19.34 2.94 -0.29
C ALA A 79 -19.38 1.74 0.70
N ASP A 80 -18.60 0.69 0.40
CA ASP A 80 -18.35 -0.45 1.29
C ASP A 80 -16.96 -0.32 1.95
N ASN A 81 -16.77 -0.92 3.12
CA ASN A 81 -15.46 -1.01 3.77
C ASN A 81 -14.52 -1.96 2.99
N CYS A 82 -13.51 -1.42 2.31
CA CYS A 82 -12.56 -2.18 1.50
C CYS A 82 -11.75 -3.17 2.35
N ALA A 83 -11.38 -2.82 3.58
CA ALA A 83 -10.63 -3.71 4.47
C ALA A 83 -11.41 -4.98 4.84
N LYS A 84 -12.73 -4.87 5.04
CA LYS A 84 -13.61 -6.04 5.26
C LYS A 84 -13.75 -6.88 4.00
N LYS A 85 -13.89 -6.24 2.84
CA LYS A 85 -14.12 -6.91 1.55
C LYS A 85 -12.88 -7.64 1.02
N PHE A 86 -11.72 -7.03 1.16
CA PHE A 86 -10.45 -7.52 0.62
C PHE A 86 -9.51 -8.10 1.67
N LEU A 87 -10.00 -8.24 2.92
CA LEU A 87 -9.36 -8.94 4.03
C LEU A 87 -7.91 -8.48 4.26
N GLY A 88 -7.75 -7.17 4.42
CA GLY A 88 -6.45 -6.54 4.64
C GLY A 88 -6.58 -5.20 5.34
N ALA A 89 -5.43 -4.56 5.55
CA ALA A 89 -5.33 -3.22 6.12
C ALA A 89 -4.37 -2.41 5.27
N PHE A 90 -4.87 -1.34 4.65
CA PHE A 90 -4.09 -0.60 3.67
C PHE A 90 -4.62 0.82 3.47
N TRP A 91 -3.88 1.62 2.71
CA TRP A 91 -4.32 2.93 2.21
C TRP A 91 -5.33 2.78 1.08
N TYR A 92 -6.47 2.11 1.36
CA TYR A 92 -7.48 1.83 0.35
C TYR A 92 -8.06 3.12 -0.25
N ASN A 93 -8.26 3.10 -1.58
CA ASN A 93 -9.00 4.11 -2.32
C ASN A 93 -10.42 3.60 -2.57
N GLY A 94 -10.73 3.11 -3.77
CA GLY A 94 -12.00 2.46 -4.09
C GLY A 94 -11.84 1.27 -5.04
N CYS A 95 -11.18 0.16 -4.67
CA CYS A 95 -10.56 -0.11 -3.37
C CYS A 95 -9.03 -0.18 -3.45
N HIS A 96 -8.48 -0.99 -4.36
CA HIS A 96 -7.03 -1.14 -4.48
C HIS A 96 -6.55 -1.61 -5.84
N TYR A 97 -5.31 -1.26 -6.19
CA TYR A 97 -4.52 -1.93 -7.24
C TYR A 97 -3.44 -2.85 -6.66
N THR A 98 -3.14 -2.73 -5.36
CA THR A 98 -2.26 -3.65 -4.63
C THR A 98 -2.79 -3.93 -3.23
N ASN A 99 -2.55 -5.13 -2.71
CA ASN A 99 -3.02 -5.54 -1.37
C ASN A 99 -1.97 -6.40 -0.63
N PRO A 100 -0.78 -5.86 -0.33
CA PRO A 100 0.32 -6.63 0.25
C PRO A 100 0.03 -7.11 1.69
N ASN A 101 -0.90 -6.45 2.38
CA ASN A 101 -1.37 -6.82 3.72
C ASN A 101 -2.66 -7.67 3.68
N GLY A 102 -2.99 -8.24 2.51
CA GLY A 102 -4.12 -9.14 2.34
C GLY A 102 -3.80 -10.58 2.71
N VAL A 103 -4.76 -11.47 2.47
CA VAL A 103 -4.59 -12.92 2.69
C VAL A 103 -3.49 -13.48 1.79
N TYR A 104 -2.51 -14.17 2.39
CA TYR A 104 -1.51 -14.92 1.65
C TYR A 104 -2.09 -16.22 1.08
N ARG A 105 -2.15 -16.35 -0.25
CA ARG A 105 -2.87 -17.44 -0.95
C ARG A 105 -2.00 -18.56 -1.52
N TRP A 106 -0.71 -18.62 -1.21
CA TRP A 106 0.21 -19.64 -1.75
C TRP A 106 0.10 -19.84 -3.28
N GLY A 107 -0.04 -18.74 -4.04
CA GLY A 107 -0.12 -18.79 -5.50
C GLY A 107 -1.48 -19.17 -6.08
N GLY A 108 -2.50 -19.36 -5.22
CA GLY A 108 -3.88 -19.58 -5.65
C GLY A 108 -4.44 -18.35 -6.37
N ARG A 109 -4.56 -18.43 -7.70
CA ARG A 109 -5.29 -17.44 -8.51
C ARG A 109 -6.82 -17.57 -8.39
N ASP A 110 -7.33 -18.72 -7.92
CA ASP A 110 -8.76 -19.08 -8.06
C ASP A 110 -9.47 -19.59 -6.79
N THR A 111 -8.98 -19.32 -5.58
CA THR A 111 -9.67 -19.76 -4.35
C THR A 111 -10.08 -18.61 -3.43
N LEU A 112 -11.28 -18.09 -3.68
CA LEU A 112 -12.33 -17.86 -2.67
C LEU A 112 -13.68 -18.23 -3.30
#